data_AF-A0A450UEA1-F1
#
_entry.id   AF-A0A450UEA1-F1
#
_cell.length_a   1.000
_cell.length_b   1.000
_cell.length_c   1.000
_cell.angle_alpha   90.00
_cell.angle_beta   90.00
_cell.angle_gamma   90.00
#
_symmetry.space_group_name_H-M   'P 1'
#
loop_
_entity.id
_entity.type
_entity.pdbx_description
1 polymer ?
#
loop_
_entity_poly.entity_id
_entity_poly.type
_entity_poly.pdbx_seq_one_letter_code
_entity_poly.pdbx_strand_id
1 'polypeptide(L)' 'MEKKNPPRTRGKKASDMKTLRVRVHPKKISGAGSFHRCGMSFGKEGREVDVDEATYFRLAGEQMLQVEDITGDQKKEDSK' A
#
# COMPACT_ATOMS: atom_id res chain seq x y z
N MET A 1 11.91 -26.28 -30.60
CA MET A 1 12.20 -26.11 -29.16
C MET A 1 11.57 -24.81 -28.68
N GLU A 2 10.26 -24.81 -28.45
CA GLU A 2 9.55 -23.64 -27.92
C GLU A 2 9.81 -23.53 -26.42
N LYS A 3 10.54 -22.50 -26.00
CA LYS A 3 10.65 -22.11 -24.60
C LYS A 3 9.29 -21.55 -24.17
N LYS A 4 8.37 -22.43 -23.77
CA LYS A 4 7.14 -22.06 -23.07
C LYS A 4 7.55 -21.36 -21.77
N ASN A 5 7.57 -20.04 -21.78
CA ASN A 5 7.66 -19.25 -20.56
C ASN A 5 6.43 -19.57 -19.72
N PRO A 6 6.57 -20.12 -18.50
CA PRO A 6 5.42 -20.37 -17.65
C PRO A 6 4.78 -19.02 -17.30
N PRO A 7 3.43 -18.93 -17.23
CA PRO A 7 2.80 -17.77 -16.63
C PRO A 7 3.33 -17.66 -15.20
N ARG A 8 3.94 -16.52 -14.85
CA ARG A 8 4.32 -16.21 -13.47
C ARG A 8 3.06 -15.93 -12.66
N THR A 9 2.21 -16.93 -12.45
CA THR A 9 1.19 -16.90 -11.40
C THR A 9 1.93 -17.13 -10.09
N ARG A 10 2.55 -16.05 -9.59
CA ARG A 10 3.05 -15.99 -8.23
C ARG A 10 1.79 -16.05 -7.35
N GLY A 11 1.40 -17.26 -6.94
CA GLY A 11 0.41 -17.46 -5.90
C GLY A 11 0.90 -16.74 -4.66
N LYS A 12 0.44 -15.50 -4.47
CA LYS A 12 0.60 -14.79 -3.21
C LYS A 12 -0.26 -15.54 -2.22
N LYS A 13 0.38 -16.26 -1.30
CA LYS A 13 -0.29 -16.76 -0.10
C LYS A 13 -1.00 -15.56 0.53
N ALA A 14 -2.29 -15.68 0.81
CA ALA A 14 -3.10 -14.66 1.48
C ALA A 14 -2.64 -14.35 2.92
N SER A 15 -1.60 -15.05 3.40
CA SER A 15 -1.12 -15.05 4.78
C SER A 15 -0.33 -13.81 5.21
N ASP A 16 0.02 -12.91 4.28
CA ASP A 16 0.84 -11.71 4.55
C ASP A 16 0.19 -10.44 3.97
N MET A 17 -1.14 -10.36 4.01
CA MET A 17 -1.87 -9.12 3.70
C MET A 17 -1.81 -8.18 4.90
N LYS A 18 -1.40 -6.93 4.65
CA LYS A 18 -1.35 -5.83 5.61
C LYS A 18 -2.42 -4.82 5.21
N THR A 19 -3.17 -4.33 6.19
CA THR A 19 -4.16 -3.28 5.98
C THR A 19 -3.48 -1.95 6.22
N LEU A 20 -3.44 -1.11 5.18
CA LEU A 20 -2.79 0.19 5.24
C LEU A 20 -3.81 1.29 5.02
N ARG A 21 -3.72 2.36 5.80
CA ARG A 21 -4.39 3.62 5.47
C ARG A 21 -3.46 4.48 4.63
N VAL A 22 -3.82 4.67 3.37
CA VAL A 22 -3.03 5.40 2.38
C VAL A 22 -3.77 6.68 1.98
N ARG A 23 -3.12 7.83 2.15
CA ARG A 23 -3.66 9.13 1.74
C ARG A 23 -2.63 9.95 1.01
N VAL A 24 -3.06 10.94 0.23
CA VAL A 24 -2.12 11.87 -0.40
C VAL A 24 -1.48 12.74 0.68
N HIS A 25 -0.15 12.85 0.62
CA HIS A 25 0.59 13.64 1.59
C HIS A 25 0.15 15.11 1.49
N PRO A 26 -0.34 15.75 2.57
CA PRO A 26 -0.98 17.07 2.50
C PRO A 26 -0.06 18.16 1.96
N LYS A 27 1.25 18.07 2.25
CA LYS A 27 2.29 18.96 1.71
C LYS A 27 2.55 18.80 0.20
N LYS A 28 2.07 17.73 -0.43
CA LYS A 28 2.28 17.40 -1.85
C LYS A 28 1.02 17.59 -2.69
N ILE A 29 -0.09 18.02 -2.08
CA ILE A 29 -1.34 18.29 -2.79
C ILE A 29 -1.23 19.64 -3.48
N SER A 30 -0.74 19.62 -4.72
CA SER A 30 -0.77 20.79 -5.60
C SER A 30 -1.90 20.61 -6.61
N GLY A 31 -3.01 21.31 -6.40
CA GLY A 31 -4.13 21.43 -7.36
C GLY A 31 -5.08 20.24 -7.48
N ALA A 32 -4.58 19.03 -7.78
CA ALA A 32 -5.43 17.92 -8.24
C ALA A 32 -6.13 17.10 -7.13
N GLY A 33 -5.72 17.24 -5.87
CA GLY A 33 -6.41 16.59 -4.72
C GLY A 33 -6.34 15.05 -4.66
N SER A 34 -5.93 14.38 -5.74
CA SER A 34 -5.84 12.92 -5.85
C SER A 34 -4.50 12.46 -6.45
N PHE A 35 -4.06 11.26 -6.07
CA PHE A 35 -2.87 10.58 -6.58
C PHE A 35 -3.24 9.18 -7.04
N HIS A 36 -2.77 8.78 -8.22
CA HIS A 36 -3.11 7.49 -8.81
C HIS A 36 -1.86 6.59 -8.89
N ARG A 37 -1.90 5.43 -8.22
CA ARG A 37 -0.79 4.48 -8.20
C ARG A 37 -1.27 3.05 -8.06
N CYS A 38 -0.59 2.11 -8.72
CA CYS A 38 -0.95 0.68 -8.68
C CYS A 38 -2.43 0.39 -9.04
N GLY A 39 -3.03 1.20 -9.91
CA GLY A 39 -4.45 1.08 -10.28
C GLY A 39 -5.44 1.60 -9.23
N MET A 40 -4.94 2.21 -8.15
CA MET A 40 -5.74 2.78 -7.07
C MET A 40 -5.64 4.31 -7.08
N SER A 41 -6.76 4.97 -6.75
CA SER A 41 -6.84 6.41 -6.56
C SER A 41 -6.86 6.71 -5.06
N PHE A 42 -5.95 7.58 -4.64
CA PHE A 42 -5.82 8.05 -3.26
C PHE A 42 -6.15 9.52 -3.20
N GLY A 43 -6.94 9.94 -2.21
CA GLY A 43 -7.31 11.33 -1.97
C GLY A 43 -6.82 11.84 -0.62
N LYS A 44 -7.36 12.99 -0.19
CA LYS A 44 -7.12 13.57 1.14
C LYS A 44 -7.73 12.75 2.27
N GLU A 45 -8.93 12.20 2.05
CA GLU A 45 -9.72 11.51 3.07
C GLU A 45 -9.04 10.24 3.60
N GLY A 46 -8.04 9.73 2.87
CA GLY A 46 -7.37 8.48 3.17
C GLY A 46 -8.24 7.28 2.82
N ARG A 47 -7.57 6.24 2.36
CA ARG A 47 -8.22 5.03 1.89
C ARG A 47 -7.52 3.83 2.49
N GLU A 48 -8.29 2.95 3.09
CA GLU A 48 -7.81 1.69 3.61
C GLU A 48 -7.70 0.69 2.46
N VAL A 49 -6.54 0.07 2.34
CA VAL A 49 -6.23 -0.91 1.29
C VAL A 49 -5.48 -2.08 1.89
N ASP A 50 -5.97 -3.29 1.61
CA ASP A 50 -5.26 -4.52 1.92
C ASP A 50 -4.24 -4.81 0.84
N VAL A 51 -2.97 -4.84 1.23
CA VAL A 51 -1.86 -5.04 0.31
C VAL A 51 -0.89 -6.05 0.88
N ASP A 52 -0.20 -6.78 0.00
CA ASP A 52 0.92 -7.60 0.44
C ASP A 52 2.14 -6.74 0.79
N GLU A 53 3.08 -7.34 1.51
CA GLU A 53 4.33 -6.69 1.90
C GLU A 53 5.10 -6.03 0.74
N ALA A 54 5.16 -6.65 -0.44
CA ALA A 54 5.87 -6.04 -1.58
C ALA A 54 5.15 -4.78 -2.08
N THR A 55 3.82 -4.73 -1.97
CA THR A 55 3.03 -3.54 -2.31
C THR A 55 3.11 -2.48 -1.20
N TYR A 56 3.17 -2.88 0.07
CA TYR A 56 3.48 -1.98 1.19
C TYR A 56 4.78 -1.20 0.96
N PHE A 57 5.89 -1.90 0.69
CA PHE A 57 7.18 -1.23 0.47
C PHE A 57 7.16 -0.29 -0.74
N ARG A 58 6.40 -0.63 -1.78
CA ARG A 58 6.21 0.26 -2.94
C ARG A 58 5.47 1.53 -2.56
N LEU A 59 4.37 1.42 -1.81
CA LEU A 59 3.58 2.57 -1.39
C LEU A 59 4.33 3.42 -0.35
N ALA A 60 5.01 2.78 0.59
CA ALA A 60 5.80 3.45 1.64
C ALA A 60 6.98 4.25 1.07
N GLY A 61 7.52 3.84 -0.07
CA GLY A 61 8.55 4.61 -0.79
C GLY A 61 8.03 5.81 -1.58
N GLU A 62 6.72 5.96 -1.76
CA GLU A 62 6.14 7.05 -2.56
C GLU A 62 6.04 8.33 -1.72
N GLN A 63 6.87 9.32 -2.03
CA GLN A 63 6.90 10.62 -1.33
C GLN A 63 5.60 11.44 -1.45
N MET A 64 4.71 11.06 -2.38
CA MET A 64 3.40 11.70 -2.57
C MET A 64 2.31 11.09 -1.69
N LEU A 65 2.57 9.93 -1.08
CA LEU A 65 1.62 9.22 -0.24
C LEU A 65 2.09 9.26 1.22
N GLN A 66 1.13 9.35 2.12
CA GLN A 66 1.30 9.03 3.51
C GLN A 66 0.67 7.65 3.72
N VAL A 67 1.51 6.68 4.09
CA VAL A 67 1.13 5.30 4.35
C VAL A 67 1.21 5.07 5.84
N GLU A 68 0.11 4.63 6.44
CA GLU A 68 -0.02 4.29 7.85
C GLU A 68 -0.41 2.82 7.94
N ASP A 69 0.44 1.99 8.55
CA ASP A 69 0.11 0.59 8.80
C ASP A 69 -0.91 0.54 9.94
N ILE A 70 -2.10 0.02 9.65
CA ILE A 70 -3.20 -0.13 10.62
C ILE A 70 -3.52 -1.61 10.90
N THR A 71 -2.75 -2.51 10.31
CA THR A 71 -2.80 -3.96 10.57
C THR A 71 -2.64 -4.28 12.06
N GLY A 72 -2.04 -3.37 12.83
CA GLY A 72 -1.73 -3.50 14.26
C GLY A 72 -2.41 -2.52 15.22
N ASP A 73 -3.55 -1.87 14.90
CA ASP A 73 -4.28 -1.06 15.91
C ASP A 73 -4.83 -1.90 17.09
N GLN A 74 -4.55 -3.21 17.12
CA GLN A 74 -4.36 -3.97 18.36
C GLN A 74 -2.86 -4.14 18.68
N LYS A 75 -2.23 -3.08 19.21
CA LYS A 75 -1.15 -3.05 20.22
C LYS A 75 -0.31 -1.76 20.11
N LYS A 76 -0.80 -0.69 20.75
CA LYS A 76 0.09 0.13 21.57
C LYS A 76 0.38 -0.68 22.85
N GLU A 77 1.61 -1.04 23.20
CA GLU A 77 2.82 -0.26 23.54
C GLU A 77 3.06 -0.46 25.04
N ASP A 78 4.32 -0.76 25.39
CA ASP A 78 4.97 -0.76 26.72
C ASP A 78 4.27 -1.48 27.88
N SER A 79 4.77 -2.58 28.46
CA SER A 79 6.15 -2.87 28.85
C SER A 79 6.83 -1.71 29.59
N LYS A 80 6.35 -1.39 30.81
CA LYS A 80 7.24 -1.04 31.91
C LYS A 80 6.63 -1.38 33.27
#